data_AF-F6HEI8-F1
#
_entry.id   AF-F6HEI8-F1
#
_cell.length_a   1.000
_cell.length_b   1.000
_cell.length_c   1.000
_cell.angle_alpha   90.00
_cell.angle_beta   90.00
_cell.angle_gamma   90.00
#
_symmetry.space_group_name_H-M   'P 1'
#
loop_
_entity.id
_entity.type
_entity.pdbx_description
1 polymer ?
#
loop_
_entity_poly.entity_id
_entity_poly.type
_entity_poly.pdbx_seq_one_letter_code
_entity_poly.pdbx_strand_id
1 'polypeptide(L)'
;FVSGKFCKDPKLATPNNFFFSGLRLPGNTSNKLGSMVTPANVEQIPGLNTLGVSLARVDYAAYGLNPPHIHPRATEILTVLEGTLYVGFVTSNPDNSLISKVLYKGDVFVFPQGLIHFQLNVGTTNAVAIASLGSQNLGVITIANAVFGSKPAISVDVLTKAFQVDKNVINNLQSQFWTDNHTY
;
A
#
# COMPACT_ATOMS: atom_id res chain seq x y z
N PHE A 1 -14.53 -22.99 -0.33
CA PHE A 1 -13.54 -21.97 0.06
C PHE A 1 -12.93 -22.36 1.41
N VAL A 2 -11.70 -21.94 1.69
CA VAL A 2 -10.98 -22.12 2.97
C VAL A 2 -10.32 -20.81 3.40
N SER A 3 -9.89 -20.69 4.66
CA SER A 3 -8.99 -19.61 5.08
C SER A 3 -7.61 -19.84 4.44
N GLY A 4 -7.11 -18.86 3.67
CA GLY A 4 -5.88 -19.02 2.87
C GLY A 4 -6.13 -19.67 1.50
N LYS A 5 -5.25 -20.57 1.08
CA LYS A 5 -5.36 -21.32 -0.18
C LYS A 5 -5.18 -22.82 0.04
N PHE A 6 -5.79 -23.62 -0.84
CA PHE A 6 -5.48 -25.05 -0.94
C PHE A 6 -4.03 -25.25 -1.39
N CYS A 7 -3.36 -26.24 -0.80
CA CYS A 7 -1.99 -26.59 -1.16
C CYS A 7 -1.96 -27.56 -2.34
N LYS A 8 -0.95 -27.39 -3.21
CA LYS A 8 -0.57 -28.40 -4.20
C LYS A 8 0.01 -29.62 -3.47
N ASP A 9 -0.05 -30.81 -4.09
CA ASP A 9 0.76 -31.96 -3.65
C ASP A 9 2.24 -31.54 -3.58
N PRO A 10 2.91 -31.65 -2.41
CA PRO A 10 4.31 -31.29 -2.25
C PRO A 10 5.25 -31.98 -3.24
N LYS A 11 4.91 -33.20 -3.71
CA LYS A 11 5.71 -33.93 -4.72
C LYS A 11 5.70 -33.26 -6.09
N LEU A 12 4.71 -32.41 -6.36
CA LEU A 12 4.58 -31.66 -7.60
C LEU A 12 5.14 -30.23 -7.48
N ALA A 13 5.71 -29.85 -6.33
CA ALA A 13 6.28 -28.53 -6.13
C ALA A 13 7.55 -28.35 -6.98
N THR A 14 7.72 -27.16 -7.55
CA THR A 14 8.87 -26.79 -8.40
C THR A 14 9.42 -25.43 -7.96
N PRO A 15 10.65 -25.05 -8.33
CA PRO A 15 11.20 -23.73 -8.04
C PRO A 15 10.30 -22.57 -8.48
N ASN A 16 9.57 -22.73 -9.59
CA ASN A 16 8.63 -21.72 -10.10
C ASN A 16 7.45 -21.45 -9.14
N ASN A 17 7.15 -22.36 -8.21
CA ASN A 17 6.12 -22.12 -7.20
C ASN A 17 6.60 -21.17 -6.08
N PHE A 18 7.91 -20.95 -5.95
CA PHE A 18 8.55 -20.14 -4.90
C PHE A 18 9.29 -18.93 -5.47
N PHE A 19 9.08 -18.60 -6.75
CA PHE A 19 9.85 -17.60 -7.47
C PHE A 19 8.95 -16.57 -8.14
N PHE A 20 9.36 -15.31 -8.09
CA PHE A 20 8.78 -14.22 -8.88
C PHE A 20 9.87 -13.25 -9.31
N SER A 21 9.87 -12.90 -10.60
CA SER A 21 10.87 -11.99 -11.18
C SER A 21 10.35 -10.57 -11.43
N GLY A 22 9.05 -10.31 -11.18
CA GLY A 22 8.42 -9.05 -11.54
C GLY A 22 9.02 -7.82 -10.84
N LEU A 23 9.57 -7.98 -9.63
CA LEU A 23 10.21 -6.88 -8.89
C LEU A 23 11.52 -6.36 -9.52
N ARG A 24 12.04 -7.04 -10.55
CA ARG A 24 13.22 -6.57 -11.32
C ARG A 24 12.90 -5.34 -12.15
N LEU A 25 11.65 -5.17 -12.56
CA LEU A 25 11.21 -4.09 -13.43
C LEU A 25 10.58 -2.98 -12.58
N PRO A 26 10.87 -1.70 -12.88
CA PRO A 26 10.16 -0.60 -12.25
C PRO A 26 8.69 -0.59 -12.68
N GLY A 27 7.80 -0.29 -11.72
CA GLY A 27 6.39 -0.07 -12.01
C GLY A 27 6.16 1.22 -12.81
N ASN A 28 5.03 1.29 -13.53
CA ASN A 28 4.67 2.48 -14.31
C ASN A 28 4.12 3.61 -13.41
N THR A 29 4.96 4.61 -13.15
CA THR A 29 4.61 5.78 -12.34
C THR A 29 3.91 6.90 -13.13
N SER A 30 3.59 6.69 -14.41
CA SER A 30 2.87 7.66 -15.26
C SER A 30 1.37 7.69 -14.93
N ASN A 31 1.05 8.08 -13.69
CA ASN A 31 -0.30 8.19 -13.16
C ASN A 31 -0.41 9.40 -12.22
N LYS A 32 -1.62 9.75 -11.77
CA LYS A 32 -1.86 10.96 -10.97
C LYS A 32 -1.12 10.97 -9.62
N LEU A 33 -0.81 9.80 -9.07
CA LEU A 33 -0.09 9.66 -7.81
C LEU A 33 1.42 9.70 -8.01
N GLY A 34 1.92 9.46 -9.23
CA GLY A 34 3.35 9.40 -9.49
C GLY A 34 4.04 8.22 -8.81
N SER A 35 3.31 7.17 -8.42
CA SER A 35 3.85 5.98 -7.76
C SER A 35 3.20 4.70 -8.27
N MET A 36 3.86 3.56 -8.07
CA MET A 36 3.34 2.24 -8.43
C MET A 36 3.83 1.17 -7.44
N VAL A 37 2.90 0.38 -6.92
CA VAL A 37 3.14 -0.76 -6.03
C VAL A 37 3.04 -2.06 -6.83
N THR A 38 4.13 -2.81 -6.85
CA THR A 38 4.21 -4.15 -7.46
C THR A 38 4.31 -5.20 -6.36
N PRO A 39 3.25 -5.99 -6.08
CA PRO A 39 3.26 -6.97 -5.02
C PRO A 39 4.04 -8.24 -5.42
N ALA A 40 4.56 -8.90 -4.39
CA ALA A 40 5.08 -10.26 -4.42
C ALA A 40 4.48 -11.00 -3.20
N ASN A 41 3.16 -11.20 -3.25
CA ASN A 41 2.39 -11.88 -2.21
C ASN A 41 1.98 -13.30 -2.68
N VAL A 42 1.12 -13.98 -1.92
CA VAL A 42 0.69 -15.36 -2.23
C VAL A 42 0.01 -15.54 -3.61
N GLU A 43 -0.49 -14.47 -4.22
CA GLU A 43 -1.05 -14.50 -5.58
C GLU A 43 0.06 -14.59 -6.64
N GLN A 44 1.18 -13.90 -6.46
CA GLN A 44 2.33 -13.95 -7.37
C GLN A 44 3.30 -15.09 -7.04
N ILE A 45 3.43 -15.46 -5.76
CA ILE A 45 4.32 -16.54 -5.27
C ILE A 45 3.47 -17.54 -4.46
N PRO A 46 2.91 -18.59 -5.10
CA PRO A 46 2.05 -19.55 -4.42
C PRO A 46 2.69 -20.24 -3.21
N GLY A 47 4.01 -20.40 -3.23
CA GLY A 47 4.81 -20.98 -2.16
C GLY A 47 4.82 -20.17 -0.86
N LEU A 48 4.35 -18.92 -0.87
CA LEU A 48 4.15 -18.12 0.35
C LEU A 48 2.94 -18.57 1.19
N ASN A 49 2.07 -19.42 0.64
CA ASN A 49 0.93 -19.94 1.38
C ASN A 49 1.40 -20.60 2.69
N THR A 50 0.79 -20.22 3.81
CA THR A 50 1.10 -20.62 5.19
C THR A 50 2.38 -20.02 5.81
N LEU A 51 3.19 -19.27 5.08
CA LEU A 51 4.49 -18.78 5.56
C LEU A 51 4.44 -17.40 6.26
N GLY A 52 3.29 -16.71 6.22
CA GLY A 52 3.08 -15.49 7.00
C GLY A 52 3.91 -14.28 6.56
N VAL A 53 4.49 -14.30 5.35
CA VAL A 53 5.31 -13.19 4.83
C VAL A 53 4.99 -12.87 3.37
N SER A 54 5.21 -11.61 2.98
CA SER A 54 5.19 -11.17 1.58
C SER A 54 6.10 -9.96 1.36
N LEU A 55 6.28 -9.57 0.10
CA LEU A 55 7.05 -8.42 -0.31
C LEU A 55 6.22 -7.53 -1.25
N ALA A 56 6.63 -6.27 -1.38
CA ALA A 56 6.24 -5.39 -2.47
C ALA A 56 7.40 -4.47 -2.85
N ARG A 57 7.50 -4.12 -4.13
CA ARG A 57 8.34 -3.02 -4.62
C ARG A 57 7.46 -1.80 -4.82
N VAL A 58 7.94 -0.64 -4.40
CA VAL A 58 7.29 0.64 -4.71
C VAL A 58 8.25 1.53 -5.47
N ASP A 59 7.82 1.96 -6.64
CA ASP A 59 8.51 2.92 -7.48
C ASP A 59 7.80 4.27 -7.38
N TYR A 60 8.57 5.35 -7.27
CA TYR A 60 8.08 6.72 -7.18
C TYR A 60 8.78 7.58 -8.23
N ALA A 61 7.99 8.30 -9.04
CA ALA A 61 8.49 9.46 -9.78
C ALA A 61 8.92 10.56 -8.80
N ALA A 62 9.63 11.57 -9.28
CA ALA A 62 9.84 12.81 -8.52
C ALA A 62 8.50 13.34 -7.99
N TYR A 63 8.43 13.65 -6.69
CA TYR A 63 7.19 14.08 -6.02
C TYR A 63 6.03 13.07 -5.99
N GLY A 64 6.29 11.81 -6.35
CA GLY A 64 5.32 10.72 -6.30
C GLY A 64 4.90 10.36 -4.89
N LEU A 65 3.61 10.05 -4.71
CA LEU A 65 2.97 9.74 -3.45
C LEU A 65 2.39 8.31 -3.50
N ASN A 66 2.74 7.47 -2.53
CA ASN A 66 1.89 6.37 -2.14
C ASN A 66 0.93 6.91 -1.05
N PRO A 67 -0.36 7.10 -1.37
CA PRO A 67 -1.28 7.91 -0.56
C PRO A 67 -1.60 7.26 0.78
N PRO A 68 -2.27 7.98 1.72
CA PRO A 68 -2.71 7.39 2.97
C PRO A 68 -3.48 6.07 2.78
N HIS A 69 -2.97 5.00 3.38
CA HIS A 69 -3.54 3.66 3.30
C HIS A 69 -3.30 2.86 4.59
N ILE A 70 -3.97 1.71 4.72
CA ILE A 70 -3.74 0.73 5.78
C ILE A 70 -3.57 -0.69 5.24
N HIS A 71 -2.84 -1.50 6.01
CA HIS A 71 -2.81 -2.95 5.87
C HIS A 71 -3.59 -3.59 7.01
N PRO A 72 -4.80 -4.14 6.76
CA PRO A 72 -5.63 -4.70 7.84
C PRO A 72 -5.04 -5.97 8.46
N ARG A 73 -4.12 -6.66 7.76
CA ARG A 73 -3.61 -7.98 8.16
C ARG A 73 -2.08 -8.08 8.26
N ALA A 74 -1.35 -6.98 8.18
CA ALA A 74 0.11 -7.02 8.25
C ALA A 74 0.71 -5.73 8.84
N THR A 75 1.78 -5.90 9.61
CA THR A 75 2.79 -4.84 9.81
C THR A 75 3.69 -4.80 8.58
N GLU A 76 4.14 -3.60 8.22
CA GLU A 76 5.10 -3.38 7.13
C GLU A 76 6.44 -2.87 7.68
N ILE A 77 7.54 -3.35 7.09
CA ILE A 77 8.87 -2.75 7.22
C ILE A 77 9.37 -2.36 5.83
N LEU A 78 9.68 -1.08 5.65
CA LEU A 78 10.10 -0.49 4.38
C LEU A 78 11.59 -0.17 4.41
N THR A 79 12.32 -0.55 3.37
CA THR A 79 13.72 -0.15 3.15
C THR A 79 13.83 0.67 1.87
N VAL A 80 14.48 1.83 1.94
CA VAL A 80 14.74 2.66 0.75
C VAL A 80 15.95 2.13 0.00
N LEU A 81 15.79 1.83 -1.29
CA LEU A 81 16.88 1.40 -2.17
C LEU A 81 17.50 2.56 -2.95
N GLU A 82 16.69 3.55 -3.33
CA GLU A 82 17.08 4.73 -4.10
C GLU A 82 16.22 5.95 -3.73
N GLY A 83 16.78 7.15 -3.90
CA GLY A 83 16.06 8.41 -3.70
C GLY A 83 15.88 8.82 -2.23
N THR A 84 14.84 9.61 -1.97
CA THR A 84 14.57 10.20 -0.65
C THR A 84 13.07 10.24 -0.39
N LEU A 85 12.62 9.58 0.68
CA LEU A 85 11.20 9.44 1.00
C LEU A 85 10.87 10.13 2.32
N TYR A 86 9.90 11.03 2.32
CA TYR A 86 9.19 11.42 3.53
C TYR A 86 8.10 10.40 3.83
N VAL A 87 8.21 9.70 4.95
CA VAL A 87 7.25 8.67 5.35
C VAL A 87 6.66 8.97 6.71
N GLY A 88 5.48 8.42 7.00
CA GLY A 88 4.94 8.45 8.35
C GLY A 88 3.67 7.63 8.53
N PHE A 89 3.34 7.37 9.79
CA PHE A 89 2.06 6.82 10.21
C PHE A 89 1.42 7.65 11.31
N VAL A 90 0.10 7.51 11.47
CA VAL A 90 -0.67 8.20 12.51
C VAL A 90 -1.10 7.19 13.57
N THR A 91 -0.86 7.51 14.85
CA THR A 91 -1.31 6.67 15.98
C THR A 91 -2.84 6.69 16.10
N SER A 92 -3.41 5.73 16.83
CA SER A 92 -4.85 5.72 17.08
C SER A 92 -5.30 6.82 18.04
N ASN A 93 -6.62 6.97 18.19
CA ASN A 93 -7.21 7.80 19.24
C ASN A 93 -6.65 7.44 20.64
N PRO A 94 -6.61 8.43 21.56
CA PRO A 94 -7.06 9.81 21.39
C PRO A 94 -6.06 10.73 20.68
N ASP A 95 -4.79 10.34 20.59
CA ASP A 95 -3.71 11.28 20.26
C ASP A 95 -3.63 11.62 18.78
N ASN A 96 -3.93 10.66 17.88
CA ASN A 96 -3.81 10.84 16.43
C ASN A 96 -2.48 11.49 16.02
N SER A 97 -1.38 11.08 16.66
CA SER A 97 -0.07 11.68 16.51
C SER A 97 0.64 11.16 15.27
N LEU A 98 1.20 12.07 14.48
CA LEU A 98 2.04 11.73 13.33
C LEU A 98 3.45 11.35 13.80
N ILE A 99 3.87 10.13 13.47
CA ILE A 99 5.25 9.68 13.60
C ILE A 99 5.84 9.61 12.19
N SER A 100 6.80 10.49 11.88
CA SER A 100 7.34 10.63 10.54
C SER A 100 8.85 10.84 10.49
N LYS A 101 9.45 10.55 9.33
CA LYS A 101 10.88 10.77 9.07
C LYS A 101 11.14 10.91 7.57
N VAL A 102 12.19 11.66 7.22
CA VAL A 102 12.79 11.62 5.88
C VAL A 102 13.86 10.53 5.86
N LEU A 103 13.67 9.56 4.97
CA LEU A 103 14.53 8.41 4.77
C LEU A 103 15.41 8.60 3.53
N TYR A 104 16.66 8.16 3.64
CA TYR A 104 17.62 8.08 2.55
C TYR A 104 17.89 6.61 2.19
N LYS A 105 18.62 6.38 1.10
CA LYS A 105 19.05 5.04 0.69
C LYS A 105 19.68 4.25 1.86
N GLY A 106 19.15 3.06 2.11
CA GLY A 106 19.57 2.15 3.19
C GLY A 106 18.79 2.33 4.49
N ASP A 107 18.06 3.43 4.67
CA ASP A 107 17.22 3.63 5.84
C ASP A 107 16.01 2.70 5.82
N VAL A 108 15.55 2.37 7.03
CA VAL A 108 14.42 1.48 7.29
C VAL A 108 13.39 2.18 8.17
N PHE A 109 12.11 1.93 7.92
CA PHE A 109 11.01 2.43 8.74
C PHE A 109 9.89 1.40 8.86
N VAL A 110 9.23 1.35 10.02
CA VAL A 110 8.20 0.35 10.34
C VAL A 110 6.84 1.02 10.43
N PHE A 111 5.83 0.43 9.79
CA PHE A 111 4.43 0.84 9.88
C PHE A 111 3.63 -0.25 10.62
N PRO A 112 3.15 0.03 11.85
CA PRO A 112 2.36 -0.93 12.60
C PRO A 112 1.07 -1.34 11.88
N GLN A 113 0.68 -2.60 12.04
CA GLN A 113 -0.54 -3.14 11.41
C GLN A 113 -1.78 -2.27 11.68
N GLY A 114 -2.52 -2.00 10.61
CA GLY A 114 -3.81 -1.29 10.67
C GLY A 114 -3.71 0.23 10.86
N LEU A 115 -2.52 0.81 11.02
CA LEU A 115 -2.36 2.27 11.14
C LEU A 115 -2.27 2.94 9.77
N ILE A 116 -2.91 4.12 9.65
CA ILE A 116 -2.86 4.95 8.45
C ILE A 116 -1.42 5.42 8.26
N HIS A 117 -0.85 5.16 7.09
CA HIS A 117 0.49 5.57 6.75
C HIS A 117 0.63 5.93 5.26
N PHE A 118 1.73 6.58 4.91
CA PHE A 118 2.00 7.09 3.56
C PHE A 118 3.51 7.17 3.29
N GLN A 119 3.86 7.32 2.01
CA GLN A 119 5.22 7.66 1.58
C GLN A 119 5.17 8.69 0.44
N LEU A 120 5.91 9.78 0.58
CA LEU A 120 6.07 10.82 -0.44
C LEU A 120 7.54 10.90 -0.85
N ASN A 121 7.82 10.78 -2.14
CA ASN A 121 9.14 11.11 -2.66
C ASN A 121 9.33 12.63 -2.62
N VAL A 122 10.21 13.12 -1.75
CA VAL A 122 10.49 14.57 -1.64
C VAL A 122 11.69 14.99 -2.50
N GLY A 123 12.31 14.04 -3.19
CA GLY A 123 13.41 14.29 -4.11
C GLY A 123 12.95 14.76 -5.50
N THR A 124 13.89 15.37 -6.22
CA THR A 124 13.73 15.77 -7.63
C THR A 124 13.99 14.62 -8.61
N THR A 125 14.43 13.46 -8.12
CA THR A 125 14.67 12.24 -8.90
C THR A 125 13.72 11.14 -8.46
N ASN A 126 13.67 10.05 -9.22
CA ASN A 126 12.89 8.87 -8.84
C ASN A 126 13.43 8.25 -7.54
N ALA A 127 12.55 7.54 -6.83
CA ALA A 127 12.87 6.77 -5.63
C ALA A 127 12.32 5.35 -5.74
N VAL A 128 12.97 4.41 -5.06
CA VAL A 128 12.59 2.99 -5.03
C VAL A 128 12.68 2.49 -3.60
N ALA A 129 11.66 1.74 -3.16
CA ALA A 129 11.66 1.08 -1.87
C ALA A 129 11.12 -0.35 -1.95
N ILE A 130 11.52 -1.18 -0.99
CA ILE A 130 10.99 -2.53 -0.78
C ILE A 130 10.27 -2.57 0.56
N ALA A 131 9.01 -2.99 0.53
CA ALA A 131 8.19 -3.26 1.70
C ALA A 131 8.17 -4.77 1.96
N SER A 132 8.55 -5.20 3.17
CA SER A 132 8.34 -6.57 3.65
C SER A 132 7.20 -6.59 4.65
N LEU A 133 6.34 -7.59 4.56
CA LEU A 133 5.07 -7.58 5.28
C LEU A 133 4.84 -8.88 6.04
N GLY A 134 4.34 -8.75 7.28
CA GLY A 134 4.06 -9.86 8.18
C GLY A 134 2.79 -10.65 7.87
N SER A 135 2.47 -10.84 6.58
CA SER A 135 1.39 -11.73 6.14
C SER A 135 1.61 -12.16 4.69
N GLN A 136 1.16 -13.36 4.34
CA GLN A 136 1.10 -13.82 2.94
C GLN A 136 0.14 -12.98 2.07
N ASN A 137 -0.83 -12.31 2.71
CA ASN A 137 -1.79 -11.42 2.09
C ASN A 137 -2.18 -10.29 3.07
N LEU A 138 -1.50 -9.15 2.96
CA LEU A 138 -1.71 -7.95 3.77
C LEU A 138 -3.12 -7.34 3.70
N GLY A 139 -3.74 -7.36 2.52
CA GLY A 139 -4.78 -6.40 2.14
C GLY A 139 -4.27 -4.96 2.08
N VAL A 140 -4.93 -4.15 1.27
CA VAL A 140 -4.70 -2.70 1.24
C VAL A 140 -6.04 -1.99 1.25
N ILE A 141 -6.14 -0.92 2.03
CA ILE A 141 -7.26 0.00 1.96
C ILE A 141 -6.69 1.40 1.76
N THR A 142 -6.74 1.88 0.52
CA THR A 142 -6.42 3.28 0.21
C THR A 142 -7.55 4.17 0.70
N ILE A 143 -7.26 5.07 1.63
CA ILE A 143 -8.29 5.76 2.43
C ILE A 143 -9.25 6.55 1.55
N ALA A 144 -8.73 7.38 0.63
CA ALA A 144 -9.59 8.19 -0.22
C ALA A 144 -10.46 7.34 -1.16
N ASN A 145 -9.88 6.29 -1.77
CA ASN A 145 -10.61 5.38 -2.65
C ASN A 145 -11.73 4.65 -1.89
N ALA A 146 -11.46 4.20 -0.67
CA ALA A 146 -12.44 3.49 0.15
C ALA A 146 -13.55 4.41 0.68
N VAL A 147 -13.22 5.64 1.08
CA VAL A 147 -14.19 6.58 1.66
C VAL A 147 -15.04 7.26 0.58
N PHE A 148 -14.41 7.70 -0.52
CA PHE A 148 -15.08 8.51 -1.54
C PHE A 148 -15.34 7.76 -2.85
N GLY A 149 -14.67 6.64 -3.11
CA GLY A 149 -14.78 5.87 -4.36
C GLY A 149 -15.44 4.50 -4.21
N SER A 150 -16.01 4.16 -3.05
CA SER A 150 -16.64 2.86 -2.82
C SER A 150 -17.84 2.61 -3.75
N LYS A 151 -18.11 1.35 -4.04
CA LYS A 151 -19.28 0.92 -4.82
C LYS A 151 -20.04 -0.18 -4.05
N PRO A 152 -21.28 0.08 -3.58
CA PRO A 152 -22.00 1.36 -3.63
C PRO A 152 -21.31 2.47 -2.82
N ALA A 153 -21.62 3.73 -3.14
CA ALA A 153 -21.06 4.89 -2.45
C ALA A 153 -21.58 4.99 -1.01
N ILE A 154 -20.73 5.45 -0.09
CA ILE A 154 -21.18 5.83 1.26
C ILE A 154 -22.15 7.01 1.15
N SER A 155 -23.21 7.00 1.96
CA SER A 155 -24.20 8.08 1.98
C SER A 155 -23.53 9.45 2.16
N VAL A 156 -23.94 10.41 1.32
CA VAL A 156 -23.48 11.81 1.40
C VAL A 156 -23.76 12.38 2.78
N ASP A 157 -24.89 12.04 3.41
CA ASP A 157 -25.24 12.54 4.74
C ASP A 157 -24.30 12.00 5.83
N VAL A 158 -23.87 10.74 5.70
CA VAL A 158 -22.88 10.14 6.61
C VAL A 158 -21.55 10.88 6.50
N LEU A 159 -21.05 11.08 5.27
CA LEU A 159 -19.77 11.74 5.05
C LEU A 159 -19.81 13.24 5.38
N THR A 160 -20.92 13.92 5.10
CA THR A 160 -21.14 15.33 5.47
C THR A 160 -21.01 15.49 6.98
N LYS A 161 -21.65 14.60 7.75
CA LYS A 161 -21.57 14.63 9.22
C LYS A 161 -20.19 14.23 9.74
N ALA A 162 -19.57 13.20 9.16
CA ALA A 162 -18.28 12.68 9.59
C ALA A 162 -17.13 13.67 9.32
N PHE A 163 -17.12 14.31 8.16
CA PHE A 163 -16.10 15.27 7.75
C PHE A 163 -16.42 16.72 8.15
N GLN A 164 -17.64 16.99 8.64
CA GLN A 164 -18.09 18.31 9.10
C GLN A 164 -17.99 19.40 8.02
N VAL A 165 -18.34 19.03 6.79
CA VAL A 165 -18.33 19.90 5.61
C VAL A 165 -19.68 19.88 4.90
N ASP A 166 -19.89 20.81 3.97
CA ASP A 166 -21.11 20.84 3.16
C ASP A 166 -21.21 19.64 2.20
N LYS A 167 -22.45 19.27 1.86
CA LYS A 167 -22.75 18.19 0.90
C LYS A 167 -22.06 18.39 -0.45
N ASN A 168 -21.89 19.64 -0.89
CA ASN A 168 -21.24 19.96 -2.16
C ASN A 168 -19.75 19.54 -2.17
N VAL A 169 -19.05 19.64 -1.03
CA VAL A 169 -17.67 19.17 -0.91
C VAL A 169 -17.62 17.65 -1.05
N ILE A 170 -18.52 16.94 -0.36
CA ILE A 170 -18.61 15.47 -0.45
C ILE A 170 -18.96 15.02 -1.87
N ASN A 171 -19.95 15.64 -2.51
CA ASN A 171 -20.32 15.33 -3.89
C ASN A 171 -19.16 15.58 -4.85
N ASN A 172 -18.35 16.62 -4.62
CA ASN A 172 -17.15 16.85 -5.40
C ASN A 172 -16.14 15.71 -5.20
N LEU A 173 -15.83 15.34 -3.95
CA LEU A 173 -14.89 14.25 -3.65
C LEU A 173 -15.36 12.90 -4.20
N GLN A 174 -16.65 12.58 -4.12
CA GLN A 174 -17.22 11.34 -4.66
C GLN A 174 -17.28 11.31 -6.20
N SER A 175 -17.28 12.48 -6.86
CA SER A 175 -17.22 12.55 -8.33
C SER A 175 -15.79 12.48 -8.89
N GLN A 176 -14.76 12.53 -8.04
CA GLN A 176 -13.37 12.37 -8.46
C GLN A 176 -13.07 10.94 -8.91
N PHE A 177 -12.20 10.83 -9.93
CA PHE A 177 -11.58 9.56 -10.30
C PHE A 177 -10.31 9.34 -9.48
N TRP A 178 -10.46 8.56 -8.42
CA TRP A 178 -9.38 8.14 -7.53
C TRP A 178 -8.50 7.08 -8.22
N THR A 179 -7.21 7.35 -8.34
CA THR A 179 -6.24 6.42 -8.93
C THR A 179 -5.93 5.29 -7.95
N ASP A 180 -5.88 4.05 -8.46
CA ASP A 180 -5.27 2.94 -7.76
C ASP A 180 -3.85 2.76 -8.29
N ASN A 181 -2.87 2.79 -7.39
CA ASN A 181 -1.46 2.55 -7.69
C ASN A 181 -1.02 1.12 -7.32
N HIS A 182 -1.95 0.21 -7.05
CA HIS A 182 -1.66 -1.21 -6.81
C HIS A 182 -1.92 -2.03 -8.06
N THR A 183 -0.99 -2.92 -8.36
CA THR A 183 -1.26 -4.07 -9.22
C THR A 183 -1.77 -5.22 -8.36
N TYR A 184 -2.76 -5.97 -8.84
CA TYR A 184 -3.34 -7.12 -8.14
C TYR A 184 -2.84 -8.43 -8.75
#